data_AF-A0A9E5N417-F1
#
_entry.id   AF-A0A9E5N417-F1
#
_cell.length_a   1.000
_cell.length_b   1.000
_cell.length_c   1.000
_cell.angle_alpha   90.00
_cell.angle_beta   90.00
_cell.angle_gamma   90.00
#
_symmetry.space_group_name_H-M   'P 1'
#
loop_
_entity.id
_entity.type
_entity.pdbx_description
1 polymer ?
#
loop_
_entity_poly.entity_id
_entity_poly.type
_entity_poly.pdbx_seq_one_letter_code
_entity_poly.pdbx_strand_id
1 'polypeptide(L)' 'ATPKMVEKLERGLSHLARVIRKELSISVENVPGAGAAGGLGAGLYAFLGAKMESGVELVMRIARLEERIKKA' A
#
# COMPACT_ATOMS: atom_id res chain seq x y z
N ALA A 1 2.94 -0.93 19.16
CA ALA A 1 3.92 0.14 19.47
C ALA A 1 3.41 0.94 20.66
N THR A 2 4.26 1.36 21.61
CA THR A 2 3.82 2.28 22.68
C THR A 2 3.45 3.65 22.11
N PRO A 3 2.68 4.50 22.81
CA PRO A 3 2.31 5.82 22.30
C PRO A 3 3.52 6.66 21.82
N LYS A 4 4.58 6.69 22.63
CA LYS A 4 5.84 7.36 22.28
C LYS A 4 6.51 6.77 21.02
N MET A 5 6.41 5.46 20.82
CA MET A 5 6.90 4.80 19.61
C MET A 5 6.06 5.18 18.40
N VAL A 6 4.73 5.22 18.53
CA VAL A 6 3.82 5.61 17.44
C VAL A 6 4.15 7.01 16.95
N GLU A 7 4.30 7.99 17.84
CA GLU A 7 4.69 9.35 17.45
C GLU A 7 6.04 9.41 16.71
N LYS A 8 7.01 8.61 17.15
CA LYS A 8 8.32 8.55 16.48
C LYS A 8 8.21 7.95 15.08
N LEU A 9 7.42 6.88 14.94
CA LEU A 9 7.19 6.21 13.65
C LEU A 9 6.42 7.10 12.69
N GLU A 10 5.40 7.81 13.17
CA GLU A 10 4.61 8.75 12.36
C GLU A 10 5.50 9.86 11.79
N ARG A 11 6.34 10.48 12.62
CA ARG A 11 7.32 11.48 12.16
C ARG A 11 8.29 10.89 11.12
N GLY A 12 8.73 9.65 11.31
CA GLY A 12 9.62 8.94 10.39
C GLY A 12 8.97 8.69 9.03
N LEU A 13 7.75 8.15 9.01
CA LEU A 13 6.99 7.87 7.78
C LEU A 13 6.61 9.16 7.05
N SER A 14 6.18 10.20 7.77
CA SER A 14 5.93 11.53 7.20
C SER A 14 7.20 12.14 6.58
N HIS A 15 8.36 11.95 7.21
CA HIS A 15 9.63 12.39 6.63
C HIS A 15 9.97 11.60 5.36
N LEU A 16 9.84 10.27 5.40
CA LEU A 16 10.09 9.41 4.24
C LEU A 16 9.19 9.79 3.04
N ALA A 17 7.91 10.03 3.27
CA ALA A 17 6.96 10.43 2.22
C ALA A 17 7.36 11.77 1.57
N ARG A 18 7.86 12.74 2.36
CA ARG A 18 8.40 14.00 1.85
C ARG A 18 9.66 13.79 1.00
N VAL A 19 10.56 12.90 1.42
CA VAL A 19 11.78 12.57 0.67
C VAL A 19 11.41 11.89 -0.66
N ILE A 20 10.52 10.90 -0.64
CA ILE A 20 10.01 10.24 -1.85
C ILE A 20 9.46 11.26 -2.84
N ARG A 21 8.63 12.20 -2.36
CA ARG A 21 8.09 13.28 -3.20
C ARG A 21 9.18 14.16 -3.80
N LYS A 22 10.19 14.53 -3.01
CA LYS A 22 11.28 15.40 -3.47
C LYS A 22 12.19 14.73 -4.49
N GLU A 23 12.57 13.48 -4.24
CA GLU A 23 13.60 12.78 -5.02
C GLU A 23 13.02 12.03 -6.22
N LEU A 24 11.78 11.52 -6.12
CA LEU A 24 11.14 10.72 -7.18
C LEU A 24 9.97 11.44 -7.87
N SER A 25 9.57 12.63 -7.40
CA SER A 25 8.35 13.33 -7.86
C SER A 25 7.07 12.49 -7.74
N ILE A 26 7.03 11.53 -6.80
CA ILE A 26 5.88 10.65 -6.52
C ILE A 26 5.27 11.03 -5.17
N SER A 27 3.95 11.19 -5.12
CA SER A 27 3.22 11.43 -3.87
C SER A 27 2.61 10.14 -3.33
N VAL A 28 2.94 9.77 -2.08
CA VAL A 28 2.41 8.56 -1.41
C VAL A 28 1.50 8.84 -0.22
N GLU A 29 1.48 10.09 0.30
CA GLU A 29 0.80 10.45 1.55
C GLU A 29 -0.71 10.17 1.52
N ASN A 30 -1.34 10.36 0.35
CA ASN A 30 -2.79 10.24 0.18
C ASN A 30 -3.22 9.03 -0.67
N VAL A 31 -2.30 8.10 -0.93
CA VAL A 31 -2.62 6.89 -1.73
C VAL A 31 -3.31 5.87 -0.81
N PRO A 32 -4.56 5.46 -1.11
CA PRO A 32 -5.22 4.41 -0.34
C PRO A 32 -4.37 3.14 -0.28
N GLY A 33 -4.16 2.59 0.92
CA GLY A 33 -3.30 1.41 1.12
C GLY A 33 -1.80 1.70 1.26
N ALA A 34 -1.34 2.96 1.14
CA ALA A 34 0.07 3.31 1.32
C ALA A 34 0.62 2.93 2.72
N GLY A 35 -0.19 3.05 3.76
CA GLY A 35 0.16 2.65 5.12
C GLY A 35 0.16 1.13 5.39
N ALA A 36 -0.24 0.30 4.42
CA ALA A 36 -0.33 -1.14 4.59
C ALA A 36 1.02 -1.75 5.01
N ALA A 37 0.95 -2.73 5.92
CA ALA A 37 2.10 -3.40 6.52
C ALA A 37 3.17 -2.41 7.05
N GLY A 38 2.73 -1.30 7.65
CA GLY A 38 3.63 -0.31 8.27
C GLY A 38 4.33 0.62 7.28
N GLY A 39 3.74 0.87 6.11
CA GLY A 39 4.29 1.74 5.06
C GLY A 39 4.98 0.99 3.92
N LEU A 40 5.01 -0.35 3.94
CA LEU A 40 5.51 -1.15 2.82
C LEU A 40 4.72 -0.87 1.54
N GLY A 41 3.40 -0.65 1.66
CA GLY A 41 2.55 -0.28 0.54
C GLY A 41 3.04 0.96 -0.21
N ALA A 42 3.42 2.02 0.52
CA ALA A 42 4.00 3.23 -0.04
C ALA A 42 5.32 2.95 -0.76
N GLY A 43 6.17 2.08 -0.19
CA GLY A 43 7.44 1.69 -0.79
C GLY A 43 7.26 0.94 -2.11
N LEU A 44 6.41 -0.09 -2.14
CA LEU A 44 6.13 -0.85 -3.37
C LEU A 44 5.54 0.05 -4.47
N TYR A 45 4.65 0.97 -4.08
CA TYR A 45 4.07 1.94 -5.01
C TYR A 45 5.15 2.88 -5.59
N ALA A 46 5.94 3.52 -4.72
CA ALA A 46 6.90 4.55 -5.16
C ALA A 46 8.12 4.00 -5.89
N PHE A 47 8.66 2.87 -5.42
CA PHE A 47 9.95 2.36 -5.93
C PHE A 47 9.78 1.29 -7.02
N LEU A 48 8.69 0.53 -7.01
CA LEU A 48 8.47 -0.59 -7.94
C LEU A 48 7.28 -0.36 -8.88
N GLY A 49 6.57 0.76 -8.77
CA GLY A 49 5.38 1.04 -9.58
C GLY A 49 4.22 0.08 -9.32
N ALA A 50 4.15 -0.50 -8.11
CA ALA A 50 3.10 -1.43 -7.76
C ALA A 50 1.71 -0.75 -7.73
N LYS A 51 0.66 -1.53 -7.99
CA LYS A 51 -0.73 -1.08 -7.92
C LYS A 51 -1.41 -1.64 -6.68
N MET A 52 -2.25 -0.81 -6.05
CA MET A 52 -3.12 -1.25 -4.96
C MET A 52 -4.38 -1.86 -5.55
N GLU A 53 -4.65 -3.12 -5.20
CA GLU A 53 -5.84 -3.85 -5.63
C GLU A 53 -6.54 -4.49 -4.42
N SER A 54 -7.85 -4.71 -4.55
CA SER A 54 -8.60 -5.48 -3.56
C SER A 54 -8.09 -6.93 -3.53
N GLY A 55 -7.64 -7.38 -2.35
CA GLY A 55 -7.14 -8.74 -2.19
C GLY A 55 -8.19 -9.81 -2.48
N VAL A 56 -9.45 -9.57 -2.11
CA VAL A 56 -10.54 -10.53 -2.40
C VAL A 56 -10.84 -10.58 -3.90
N GLU A 57 -10.89 -9.45 -4.59
CA GLU A 57 -11.10 -9.42 -6.04
C GLU A 57 -9.95 -10.09 -6.79
N LEU A 58 -8.71 -9.84 -6.36
CA LEU A 58 -7.52 -10.49 -6.91
C LEU A 58 -7.61 -12.02 -6.75
N VAL A 59 -7.93 -12.51 -5.56
CA VAL A 59 -8.08 -13.96 -5.31
C VAL A 59 -9.24 -14.54 -6.12
N MET A 60 -10.40 -13.88 -6.18
CA MET A 60 -11.54 -14.33 -6.99
C MET A 60 -11.19 -14.45 -8.47
N ARG A 61 -10.46 -13.46 -9.01
CA ARG A 61 -9.99 -13.44 -10.40
C ARG A 61 -9.00 -14.58 -10.67
N ILE A 62 -8.00 -14.76 -9.80
CA ILE A 62 -7.00 -15.83 -9.92
C ILE A 62 -7.65 -17.21 -9.82
N ALA A 63 -8.60 -17.38 -8.89
CA ALA A 63 -9.33 -18.63 -8.70
C ALA A 63 -10.42 -18.89 -9.75
N ARG A 64 -10.62 -17.96 -10.70
CA ARG A 64 -11.71 -17.95 -11.69
C ARG A 64 -13.06 -18.27 -11.06
N LEU A 65 -13.31 -17.68 -9.89
CA LEU A 65 -14.44 -18.06 -9.04
C LEU A 65 -15.78 -17.86 -9.76
N GLU A 66 -15.93 -16.76 -10.50
CA GLU A 66 -17.15 -16.44 -11.25
C GLU A 66 -17.48 -17.54 -12.29
N GLU A 67 -16.49 -18.02 -13.04
CA GLU A 67 -16.68 -19.11 -14.02
C GLU A 67 -17.09 -20.42 -13.36
N ARG A 68 -16.52 -20.70 -12.18
CA ARG A 68 -16.82 -21.94 -11.43
C ARG A 68 -18.22 -21.93 -10.85
N ILE A 69 -18.67 -20.77 -10.36
CA ILE A 69 -20.04 -20.60 -9.85
C ILE A 69 -21.05 -20.72 -11.00
N LYS A 70 -20.77 -20.14 -12.19
CA LYS A 70 -21.66 -20.28 -13.36
C LYS A 70 -21.82 -21.71 -13.87
N LYS A 71 -20.92 -22.62 -13.48
CA LYS A 71 -20.92 -24.05 -13.87
C LYS A 71 -21.45 -24.97 -12.76
N ALA A 72 -21.86 -24.43 -11.62
CA ALA A 72 -22.48 -25.15 -10.52
C ALA A 72 -24.01 -25.11 -10.65
#